data_AF-A0A926PUS6-F1
#
_entry.id   AF-A0A926PUS6-F1
#
_cell.length_a   1.000
_cell.length_b   1.000
_cell.length_c   1.000
_cell.angle_alpha   90.00
_cell.angle_beta   90.00
_cell.angle_gamma   90.00
#
_symmetry.space_group_name_H-M   'P 1'
#
loop_
_entity.id
_entity.type
_entity.pdbx_description
1 polymer ?
#
loop_
_entity_poly.entity_id
_entity_poly.type
_entity_poly.pdbx_seq_one_letter_code
_entity_poly.pdbx_strand_id
1 'polypeptide(L)'
;MQNTEKVKAQIRAAFAQVEYPGDWCLRRSNEGDEPFLLEQEFKGKDKWEVLDPKFIDQAPGGFASALSFFSEEAFRFYIPAYLIADIDECLQYSNPIFHLTHGLTNSSRNDRINPRRYGDRTWFDHAQHRFSVFTREQAAAIVAYLTLKRNAENIIEFEQQQIDEALKNYWYQRAPTLENFE
;
A
#
# COMPACT_ATOMS: atom_id res chain seq x y z
N MET A 1 17.53 10.10 9.86
CA MET A 1 18.39 9.83 8.68
C MET A 1 18.88 8.38 8.58
N GLN A 2 19.58 7.79 9.55
CA GLN A 2 20.03 6.39 9.41
C GLN A 2 18.88 5.36 9.34
N ASN A 3 17.80 5.60 10.10
CA ASN A 3 16.64 4.71 10.11
C ASN A 3 15.83 4.77 8.79
N THR A 4 15.67 5.96 8.21
CA THR A 4 14.91 6.15 6.96
C THR A 4 15.60 5.45 5.78
N GLU A 5 16.92 5.62 5.62
CA GLU A 5 17.68 4.92 4.57
C GLU A 5 17.65 3.40 4.72
N LYS A 6 17.73 2.91 5.97
CA LYS A 6 17.61 1.46 6.26
C LYS A 6 16.25 0.92 5.80
N VAL A 7 15.16 1.63 6.12
CA VAL A 7 13.81 1.22 5.70
C VAL A 7 13.66 1.28 4.18
N LYS A 8 14.15 2.32 3.51
CA LYS A 8 14.13 2.39 2.04
C LYS A 8 14.93 1.25 1.40
N ALA A 9 16.09 0.90 1.95
CA ALA A 9 16.88 -0.24 1.47
C ALA A 9 16.14 -1.57 1.66
N GLN A 10 15.46 -1.75 2.81
CA GLN A 10 14.64 -2.93 3.08
C GLN A 10 13.45 -3.04 2.11
N ILE A 11 12.77 -1.92 1.80
CA ILE A 11 11.71 -1.88 0.80
C ILE A 11 12.26 -2.28 -0.57
N ARG A 12 13.36 -1.67 -1.03
CA ARG A 12 13.98 -2.03 -2.31
C ARG A 12 14.32 -3.52 -2.38
N ALA A 13 14.94 -4.06 -1.34
CA ALA A 13 15.31 -5.48 -1.30
C ALA A 13 14.09 -6.42 -1.33
N ALA A 14 13.05 -6.13 -0.55
CA ALA A 14 11.85 -6.98 -0.47
C ALA A 14 11.01 -6.98 -1.76
N PHE A 15 11.11 -5.91 -2.56
CA PHE A 15 10.36 -5.75 -3.80
C PHE A 15 11.19 -5.90 -5.08
N ALA A 16 12.50 -6.13 -4.98
CA ALA A 16 13.41 -6.19 -6.13
C ALA A 16 13.09 -7.29 -7.16
N GLN A 17 12.41 -8.35 -6.75
CA GLN A 17 12.05 -9.49 -7.61
C GLN A 17 10.55 -9.49 -7.99
N VAL A 18 9.82 -8.41 -7.73
CA VAL A 18 8.41 -8.32 -8.14
C VAL A 18 8.36 -7.99 -9.62
N GLU A 19 7.87 -8.92 -10.41
CA GLU A 19 7.67 -8.74 -11.84
C GLU A 19 6.50 -7.77 -12.11
N TYR A 20 6.64 -7.01 -13.19
CA TYR A 20 5.53 -6.19 -13.70
C TYR A 20 4.36 -7.10 -14.07
N PRO A 21 3.14 -6.86 -13.56
CA PRO A 21 2.01 -7.77 -13.79
C PRO A 21 1.48 -7.76 -15.23
N GLY A 22 1.96 -6.83 -16.06
CA GLY A 22 1.50 -6.61 -17.43
C GLY A 22 0.34 -5.62 -17.50
N ASP A 23 0.23 -4.94 -18.64
CA ASP A 23 -0.79 -3.90 -18.88
C ASP A 23 -2.23 -4.40 -18.65
N TRP A 24 -2.49 -5.68 -18.90
CA TRP A 24 -3.80 -6.31 -18.76
C TRP A 24 -4.23 -6.51 -17.31
N CYS A 25 -3.31 -6.36 -16.35
CA CYS A 25 -3.52 -6.62 -14.93
C CYS A 25 -3.28 -5.35 -14.09
N LEU A 26 -3.59 -4.15 -14.60
CA LEU A 26 -3.33 -2.90 -13.87
C LEU A 26 -4.45 -2.51 -12.90
N ARG A 27 -5.70 -2.82 -13.19
CA ARG A 27 -6.87 -2.30 -12.44
C ARG A 27 -7.76 -3.41 -11.89
N ARG A 28 -8.35 -3.18 -10.72
CA ARG A 28 -9.33 -4.08 -10.08
C ARG A 28 -10.80 -3.73 -10.33
N SER A 29 -11.07 -2.59 -10.97
CA SER A 29 -12.42 -2.08 -11.16
C SER A 29 -12.68 -1.70 -12.62
N ASN A 30 -13.91 -1.95 -13.07
CA ASN A 30 -14.46 -1.47 -14.34
C ASN A 30 -15.48 -0.33 -14.13
N GLU A 31 -15.57 0.21 -12.91
CA GLU A 31 -16.58 1.21 -12.57
C GLU A 31 -16.01 2.62 -12.53
N GLY A 32 -16.68 3.53 -13.23
CA GLY A 32 -16.22 4.91 -13.41
C GLY A 32 -15.06 5.00 -14.40
N ASP A 33 -14.57 6.22 -14.58
CA ASP A 33 -13.54 6.54 -15.58
C ASP A 33 -12.11 6.41 -15.00
N GLU A 34 -11.94 6.65 -13.70
CA GLU A 34 -10.63 6.64 -13.02
C GLU A 34 -9.83 5.33 -13.18
N PRO A 35 -10.43 4.12 -13.13
CA PRO A 35 -9.68 2.89 -13.37
C PRO A 35 -9.09 2.80 -14.78
N PHE A 36 -9.78 3.36 -15.79
CA PHE A 36 -9.31 3.35 -17.18
C PHE A 36 -8.22 4.41 -17.40
N LEU A 37 -8.33 5.57 -16.76
CA LEU A 37 -7.26 6.57 -16.72
C LEU A 37 -5.99 6.00 -16.06
N LEU A 38 -6.15 5.26 -14.95
CA LEU A 38 -5.05 4.55 -14.30
C LEU A 38 -4.37 3.58 -15.27
N GLU A 39 -5.14 2.74 -15.95
CA GLU A 39 -4.59 1.78 -16.91
C GLU A 39 -3.84 2.48 -18.04
N GLN A 40 -4.40 3.57 -18.58
CA GLN A 40 -3.76 4.36 -19.62
C GLN A 40 -2.44 4.99 -19.16
N GLU A 41 -2.41 5.58 -17.96
CA GLU A 41 -1.24 6.28 -17.45
C GLU A 41 -0.13 5.34 -16.97
N PHE A 42 -0.47 4.19 -16.40
CA PHE A 42 0.50 3.20 -15.91
C PHE A 42 0.93 2.16 -16.96
N LYS A 43 0.33 2.21 -18.17
CA LYS A 43 0.69 1.32 -19.28
C LYS A 43 2.18 1.41 -19.61
N GLY A 44 2.84 0.26 -19.70
CA GLY A 44 4.26 0.16 -20.04
C GLY A 44 5.23 0.75 -19.01
N LYS A 45 4.76 1.14 -17.81
CA LYS A 45 5.61 1.58 -16.70
C LYS A 45 6.11 0.39 -15.89
N ASP A 46 6.92 -0.45 -16.54
CA ASP A 46 7.40 -1.74 -16.04
C ASP A 46 8.52 -1.66 -14.99
N LYS A 47 8.86 -0.46 -14.51
CA LYS A 47 9.90 -0.21 -13.49
C LYS A 47 9.39 0.79 -12.47
N TRP A 48 9.01 0.29 -11.30
CA TRP A 48 8.49 1.14 -10.22
C TRP A 48 9.57 2.05 -9.63
N GLU A 49 10.85 1.67 -9.73
CA GLU A 49 12.00 2.35 -9.11
C GLU A 49 12.30 3.73 -9.71
N VAL A 50 11.85 3.94 -10.95
CA VAL A 50 12.13 5.17 -11.73
C VAL A 50 10.87 6.02 -11.93
N LEU A 51 9.78 5.69 -11.25
CA LEU A 51 8.57 6.50 -11.29
C LEU A 51 8.82 7.86 -10.62
N ASP A 52 8.39 8.93 -11.30
CA ASP A 52 8.43 10.27 -10.76
C ASP A 52 7.46 10.38 -9.56
N PRO A 53 7.94 10.78 -8.37
CA PRO A 53 7.08 11.02 -7.21
C PRO A 53 5.89 11.94 -7.50
N LYS A 54 6.08 12.98 -8.32
CA LYS A 54 5.00 13.90 -8.67
C LYS A 54 3.92 13.23 -9.52
N PHE A 55 4.31 12.32 -10.41
CA PHE A 55 3.37 11.55 -11.20
C PHE A 55 2.52 10.65 -10.31
N ILE A 56 3.16 9.83 -9.46
CA ILE A 56 2.42 8.87 -8.62
C ILE A 56 1.54 9.56 -7.58
N ASP A 57 1.93 10.77 -7.12
CA ASP A 57 1.14 11.56 -6.18
C ASP A 57 -0.14 12.13 -6.80
N GLN A 58 -0.18 12.30 -8.12
CA GLN A 58 -1.32 12.90 -8.83
C GLN A 58 -2.14 11.87 -9.62
N ALA A 59 -1.57 10.72 -9.94
CA ALA A 59 -2.23 9.74 -10.78
C ALA A 59 -3.44 9.06 -10.09
N PRO A 60 -4.46 8.63 -10.86
CA PRO A 60 -4.69 8.96 -12.26
C PRO A 60 -5.32 10.35 -12.44
N GLY A 61 -5.08 11.01 -13.56
CA GLY A 61 -5.84 12.20 -13.98
C GLY A 61 -5.80 13.40 -13.04
N GLY A 62 -4.87 13.45 -12.08
CA GLY A 62 -4.80 14.49 -11.05
C GLY A 62 -5.58 14.17 -9.76
N PHE A 63 -6.19 12.99 -9.64
CA PHE A 63 -7.04 12.62 -8.50
C PHE A 63 -6.29 12.00 -7.32
N ALA A 64 -5.01 11.65 -7.47
CA ALA A 64 -4.22 10.99 -6.42
C ALA A 64 -4.85 9.68 -5.90
N SER A 65 -5.65 9.01 -6.74
CA SER A 65 -6.48 7.87 -6.35
C SER A 65 -5.95 6.52 -6.85
N ALA A 66 -4.76 6.47 -7.46
CA ALA A 66 -4.26 5.26 -8.12
C ALA A 66 -4.21 4.04 -7.19
N LEU A 67 -3.76 4.24 -5.95
CA LEU A 67 -3.76 3.21 -4.91
C LEU A 67 -5.15 2.67 -4.56
N SER A 68 -6.25 3.29 -4.97
CA SER A 68 -7.61 2.75 -4.81
C SER A 68 -8.01 1.78 -5.94
N PHE A 69 -7.37 1.86 -7.10
CA PHE A 69 -7.84 1.19 -8.31
C PHE A 69 -6.89 0.13 -8.85
N PHE A 70 -5.64 0.09 -8.39
CA PHE A 70 -4.75 -1.01 -8.72
C PHE A 70 -5.35 -2.38 -8.40
N SER A 71 -5.14 -3.35 -9.31
CA SER A 71 -5.23 -4.78 -9.00
C SER A 71 -4.32 -5.13 -7.82
N GLU A 72 -4.51 -6.30 -7.22
CA GLU A 72 -3.65 -6.79 -6.16
C GLU A 72 -2.19 -6.89 -6.64
N GLU A 73 -1.96 -7.40 -7.85
CA GLU A 73 -0.63 -7.55 -8.44
C GLU A 73 0.00 -6.19 -8.79
N ALA A 74 -0.76 -5.26 -9.37
CA ALA A 74 -0.26 -3.92 -9.65
C ALA A 74 -0.01 -3.13 -8.36
N PHE A 75 -0.85 -3.30 -7.34
CA PHE A 75 -0.63 -2.69 -6.03
C PHE A 75 0.66 -3.23 -5.42
N ARG A 76 0.89 -4.54 -5.46
CA ARG A 76 2.14 -5.16 -5.00
C ARG A 76 3.37 -4.63 -5.75
N PHE A 77 3.26 -4.42 -7.06
CA PHE A 77 4.35 -3.92 -7.89
C PHE A 77 4.66 -2.43 -7.63
N TYR A 78 3.65 -1.57 -7.56
CA TYR A 78 3.85 -0.13 -7.47
C TYR A 78 3.95 0.45 -6.05
N ILE A 79 3.38 -0.20 -5.04
CA ILE A 79 3.42 0.29 -3.66
C ILE A 79 4.83 0.69 -3.17
N PRO A 80 5.94 -0.01 -3.46
CA PRO A 80 7.27 0.44 -2.98
C PRO A 80 7.66 1.84 -3.46
N ALA A 81 7.23 2.28 -4.65
CA ALA A 81 7.47 3.64 -5.13
C ALA A 81 6.77 4.68 -4.23
N TYR A 82 5.52 4.40 -3.87
CA TYR A 82 4.74 5.25 -2.97
C TYR A 82 5.32 5.29 -1.55
N LEU A 83 5.76 4.15 -1.01
CA LEU A 83 6.36 4.12 0.33
C LEU A 83 7.65 4.93 0.40
N ILE A 84 8.50 4.81 -0.62
CA ILE A 84 9.76 5.56 -0.69
C ILE A 84 9.48 7.05 -0.90
N ALA A 85 8.57 7.42 -1.80
CA ALA A 85 8.19 8.82 -2.01
C ALA A 85 7.59 9.45 -0.74
N ASP A 86 6.79 8.71 0.03
CA ASP A 86 6.26 9.18 1.31
C ASP A 86 7.34 9.32 2.40
N ILE A 87 8.34 8.42 2.43
CA ILE A 87 9.50 8.56 3.33
C ILE A 87 10.33 9.80 2.96
N ASP A 88 10.44 10.10 1.66
CA ASP A 88 11.16 11.25 1.13
C ASP A 88 10.30 12.53 1.12
N GLU A 89 9.13 12.52 1.76
CA GLU A 89 8.19 13.65 1.90
C GLU A 89 7.79 14.29 0.54
N CYS A 90 7.75 13.47 -0.51
CA CYS A 90 7.43 13.89 -1.87
C CYS A 90 5.94 13.78 -2.22
N LEU A 91 5.11 13.19 -1.34
CA LEU A 91 3.67 13.04 -1.56
C LEU A 91 2.90 14.15 -0.85
N GLN A 92 1.97 14.77 -1.55
CA GLN A 92 1.07 15.78 -1.00
C GLN A 92 -0.37 15.27 -0.91
N TYR A 93 -0.79 14.36 -1.79
CA TYR A 93 -2.20 13.96 -1.93
C TYR A 93 -2.41 12.45 -1.76
N SER A 94 -1.50 11.64 -2.32
CA SER A 94 -1.56 10.19 -2.14
C SER A 94 -1.23 9.82 -0.71
N ASN A 95 -2.03 8.95 -0.08
CA ASN A 95 -1.83 8.53 1.32
C ASN A 95 -1.60 7.01 1.41
N PRO A 96 -0.33 6.54 1.38
CA PRO A 96 -0.04 5.11 1.49
C PRO A 96 -0.39 4.52 2.86
N ILE A 97 -0.34 5.31 3.94
CA ILE A 97 -0.74 4.88 5.29
C ILE A 97 -2.20 4.42 5.25
N PHE A 98 -3.11 5.28 4.76
CA PHE A 98 -4.53 4.95 4.63
C PHE A 98 -4.74 3.66 3.82
N HIS A 99 -4.04 3.51 2.70
CA HIS A 99 -4.17 2.32 1.85
C HIS A 99 -3.59 1.03 2.45
N LEU A 100 -2.78 1.13 3.50
CA LEU A 100 -2.21 0.00 4.24
C LEU A 100 -2.92 -0.26 5.58
N THR A 101 -3.76 0.67 6.07
CA THR A 101 -4.46 0.54 7.36
C THR A 101 -5.98 0.39 7.21
N HIS A 102 -6.58 0.96 6.17
CA HIS A 102 -8.03 0.92 5.98
C HIS A 102 -8.56 -0.52 5.84
N GLY A 103 -9.63 -0.83 6.56
CA GLY A 103 -10.19 -2.18 6.68
C GLY A 103 -9.48 -3.07 7.70
N LEU A 104 -8.32 -2.65 8.24
CA LEU A 104 -7.60 -3.36 9.31
C LEU A 104 -7.78 -2.72 10.68
N THR A 105 -8.37 -1.51 10.75
CA THR A 105 -8.66 -0.81 12.01
C THR A 105 -9.88 -1.40 12.71
N ASN A 106 -9.97 -1.26 14.03
CA ASN A 106 -11.12 -1.70 14.81
C ASN A 106 -12.41 -1.00 14.40
N SER A 107 -12.30 0.26 13.97
CA SER A 107 -13.42 1.07 13.51
C SER A 107 -14.02 0.62 12.18
N SER A 108 -13.21 0.09 11.26
CA SER A 108 -13.66 -0.23 9.90
C SER A 108 -13.75 -1.73 9.60
N ARG A 109 -13.02 -2.58 10.32
CA ARG A 109 -12.87 -4.01 9.99
C ARG A 109 -14.20 -4.78 9.93
N ASN A 110 -15.19 -4.42 10.74
CA ASN A 110 -16.48 -5.10 10.81
C ASN A 110 -17.55 -4.48 9.89
N ASP A 111 -17.25 -3.34 9.28
CA ASP A 111 -18.19 -2.66 8.40
C ASP A 111 -18.32 -3.43 7.09
N ARG A 112 -19.58 -3.64 6.66
CA ARG A 112 -19.89 -4.34 5.42
C ARG A 112 -19.72 -3.42 4.23
N ILE A 113 -19.05 -3.90 3.19
CA ILE A 113 -18.91 -3.17 1.92
C ILE A 113 -20.19 -3.35 1.13
N ASN A 114 -20.92 -2.26 0.88
CA ASN A 114 -22.15 -2.22 0.08
C ASN A 114 -22.91 -3.57 0.06
N PRO A 115 -23.68 -3.89 1.11
CA PRO A 115 -24.25 -5.22 1.30
C PRO A 115 -25.11 -5.72 0.13
N ARG A 116 -25.70 -4.79 -0.64
CA ARG A 116 -26.52 -5.12 -1.83
C ARG A 116 -25.68 -5.74 -2.95
N ARG A 117 -24.39 -5.45 -3.00
CA ARG A 117 -23.48 -5.90 -4.05
C ARG A 117 -22.55 -7.00 -3.58
N TYR A 118 -22.01 -6.89 -2.38
CA TYR A 118 -20.97 -7.80 -1.88
C TYR A 118 -21.43 -8.70 -0.72
N GLY A 119 -22.73 -8.69 -0.41
CA GLY A 119 -23.30 -9.52 0.65
C GLY A 119 -22.73 -9.18 2.02
N ASP A 120 -22.23 -10.19 2.73
CA ASP A 120 -21.67 -10.04 4.08
C ASP A 120 -20.18 -9.66 4.09
N ARG A 121 -19.56 -9.42 2.92
CA ARG A 121 -18.15 -9.05 2.83
C ARG A 121 -17.86 -7.78 3.62
N THR A 122 -16.92 -7.86 4.55
CA THR A 122 -16.45 -6.73 5.35
C THR A 122 -15.25 -6.04 4.70
N TRP A 123 -14.90 -4.84 5.19
CA TRP A 123 -13.63 -4.22 4.84
C TRP A 123 -12.41 -5.05 5.28
N PHE A 124 -12.52 -5.84 6.35
CA PHE A 124 -11.45 -6.74 6.75
C PHE A 124 -11.23 -7.86 5.74
N ASP A 125 -12.30 -8.52 5.29
CA ASP A 125 -12.20 -9.58 4.27
C ASP A 125 -11.57 -9.03 2.99
N HIS A 126 -11.96 -7.82 2.60
CA HIS A 126 -11.41 -7.14 1.43
C HIS A 126 -9.93 -6.80 1.59
N ALA A 127 -9.53 -6.24 2.74
CA ALA A 127 -8.13 -5.92 3.02
C ALA A 127 -7.27 -7.19 3.08
N GLN A 128 -7.74 -8.26 3.71
CA GLN A 128 -7.05 -9.55 3.77
C GLN A 128 -6.84 -10.14 2.37
N HIS A 129 -7.88 -10.15 1.52
CA HIS A 129 -7.75 -10.59 0.14
C HIS A 129 -6.71 -9.75 -0.61
N ARG A 130 -6.86 -8.41 -0.54
CA ARG A 130 -5.99 -7.47 -1.23
C ARG A 130 -4.52 -7.64 -0.86
N PHE A 131 -4.24 -7.84 0.42
CA PHE A 131 -2.87 -7.93 0.95
C PHE A 131 -2.33 -9.36 0.95
N SER A 132 -3.10 -10.35 0.50
CA SER A 132 -2.67 -11.76 0.47
C SER A 132 -1.49 -12.01 -0.47
N VAL A 133 -1.34 -11.17 -1.50
CA VAL A 133 -0.28 -11.24 -2.53
C VAL A 133 1.11 -10.91 -2.00
N PHE A 134 1.23 -10.22 -0.85
CA PHE A 134 2.53 -9.88 -0.28
C PHE A 134 3.21 -11.09 0.36
N THR A 135 4.48 -11.30 0.04
CA THR A 135 5.31 -12.28 0.75
C THR A 135 5.59 -11.85 2.19
N ARG A 136 6.18 -12.74 2.99
CA ARG A 136 6.54 -12.42 4.39
C ARG A 136 7.57 -11.30 4.45
N GLU A 137 8.53 -11.28 3.54
CA GLU A 137 9.59 -10.26 3.43
C GLU A 137 8.99 -8.90 3.06
N GLN A 138 8.03 -8.89 2.14
CA GLN A 138 7.30 -7.69 1.73
C GLN A 138 6.43 -7.15 2.88
N ALA A 139 5.74 -8.04 3.59
CA ALA A 139 5.02 -7.66 4.81
C ALA A 139 5.97 -7.09 5.87
N ALA A 140 7.18 -7.65 6.02
CA ALA A 140 8.21 -7.12 6.94
C ALA A 140 8.62 -5.68 6.56
N ALA A 141 8.81 -5.42 5.27
CA ALA A 141 9.14 -4.07 4.79
C ALA A 141 7.98 -3.08 5.01
N ILE A 142 6.73 -3.51 4.82
CA ILE A 142 5.53 -2.72 5.14
C ILE A 142 5.46 -2.42 6.64
N VAL A 143 5.71 -3.40 7.51
CA VAL A 143 5.77 -3.21 8.96
C VAL A 143 6.84 -2.18 9.34
N ALA A 144 8.03 -2.27 8.73
CA ALA A 144 9.11 -1.33 8.98
C ALA A 144 8.73 0.10 8.56
N TYR A 145 8.09 0.25 7.40
CA TYR A 145 7.53 1.53 6.93
C TYR A 145 6.47 2.09 7.89
N LEU A 146 5.46 1.30 8.26
CA LEU A 146 4.39 1.75 9.16
C LEU A 146 4.95 2.13 10.53
N THR A 147 5.90 1.36 11.06
CA THR A 147 6.57 1.67 12.34
C THR A 147 7.38 2.95 12.25
N LEU A 148 8.03 3.22 11.11
CA LEU A 148 8.73 4.48 10.88
C LEU A 148 7.74 5.66 10.89
N LYS A 149 6.63 5.58 10.15
CA LYS A 149 5.61 6.64 10.11
C LYS A 149 4.91 6.87 11.45
N ARG A 150 4.62 5.79 12.19
CA ARG A 150 4.06 5.84 13.55
C ARG A 150 4.89 6.68 14.53
N ASN A 151 6.21 6.65 14.35
CA ASN A 151 7.17 7.33 15.22
C ASN A 151 7.67 8.67 14.64
N ALA A 152 7.08 9.14 13.53
CA ALA A 152 7.41 10.43 12.96
C ALA A 152 6.90 11.57 13.86
N GLU A 153 7.66 12.66 13.98
CA GLU A 153 7.34 13.76 14.90
C GLU A 153 6.04 14.51 14.52
N ASN A 154 5.68 14.49 13.23
CA ASN A 154 4.53 15.19 12.67
C ASN A 154 3.30 14.28 12.48
N ILE A 155 3.34 13.03 12.93
CA ILE A 155 2.20 12.11 12.80
C ILE A 155 1.04 12.61 13.68
N ILE A 156 -0.17 12.63 13.12
CA ILE A 156 -1.36 12.94 13.92
C ILE A 156 -1.80 11.69 14.71
N GLU A 157 -2.36 11.89 15.91
CA GLU A 157 -2.79 10.80 16.82
C GLU A 157 -3.73 9.81 16.12
N PHE A 158 -4.61 10.32 15.27
CA PHE A 158 -5.53 9.50 14.48
C PHE A 158 -4.80 8.49 13.59
N GLU A 159 -3.80 8.92 12.82
CA GLU A 159 -3.02 8.01 11.95
C GLU A 159 -2.15 7.08 12.78
N GLN A 160 -1.59 7.56 13.89
CA GLN A 160 -0.83 6.72 14.82
C GLN A 160 -1.69 5.56 15.34
N GLN A 161 -2.93 5.82 15.75
CA GLN A 161 -3.87 4.79 16.18
C GLN A 161 -4.22 3.82 15.04
N GLN A 162 -4.48 4.32 13.83
CA GLN A 162 -4.76 3.46 12.68
C GLN A 162 -3.61 2.51 12.38
N ILE A 163 -2.37 3.00 12.45
CA ILE A 163 -1.16 2.19 12.27
C ILE A 163 -1.08 1.12 13.37
N ASP A 164 -1.24 1.49 14.64
CA ASP A 164 -1.17 0.55 15.76
C ASP A 164 -2.18 -0.59 15.64
N GLU A 165 -3.42 -0.26 15.27
CA GLU A 165 -4.47 -1.26 15.08
C GLU A 165 -4.18 -2.15 13.88
N ALA A 166 -3.80 -1.58 12.73
CA ALA A 166 -3.49 -2.36 11.54
C ALA A 166 -2.29 -3.31 11.73
N LEU A 167 -1.24 -2.83 12.42
CA LEU A 167 -0.07 -3.62 12.77
C LEU A 167 -0.46 -4.84 13.62
N LYS A 168 -1.22 -4.62 14.69
CA LYS A 168 -1.68 -5.68 15.60
C LYS A 168 -2.66 -6.65 14.94
N ASN A 169 -3.61 -6.12 14.17
CA ASN A 169 -4.72 -6.92 13.62
C ASN A 169 -4.31 -7.78 12.42
N TYR A 170 -3.23 -7.42 11.70
CA TYR A 170 -2.87 -8.12 10.47
C TYR A 170 -1.37 -8.17 10.20
N TRP A 171 -0.67 -7.03 10.16
CA TRP A 171 0.68 -7.00 9.59
C TRP A 171 1.73 -7.77 10.40
N TYR A 172 1.69 -7.70 11.74
CA TYR A 172 2.65 -8.45 12.57
C TYR A 172 2.54 -9.97 12.41
N GLN A 173 1.35 -10.49 12.10
CA GLN A 173 1.16 -11.92 11.87
C GLN A 173 1.70 -12.37 10.50
N ARG A 174 1.80 -11.43 9.55
CA ARG A 174 2.29 -11.68 8.18
C ARG A 174 3.81 -11.55 8.08
N ALA A 175 4.41 -10.66 8.86
CA ALA A 175 5.85 -10.48 8.91
C ALA A 175 6.53 -11.66 9.64
N PRO A 176 7.78 -12.01 9.31
CA PRO A 176 8.58 -12.90 10.13
C PRO A 176 8.86 -12.23 11.49
N THR A 177 8.62 -12.95 12.58
CA THR A 177 9.11 -12.58 13.90
C THR A 177 10.64 -12.56 13.86
N LEU A 178 11.27 -11.55 14.46
CA LEU A 178 12.72 -11.39 14.56
C LEU A 178 13.41 -12.46 15.45
N GLU A 179 12.83 -13.66 15.59
CA GLU A 179 13.37 -14.75 16.41
C GLU A 179 14.23 -15.75 15.62
N ASN A 180 14.37 -15.63 14.30
CA ASN A 180 15.06 -16.63 13.47
C ASN A 180 16.11 -16.04 12.51
N PHE A 181 16.93 -15.12 13.01
CA PHE A 181 18.20 -14.74 12.36
C PHE A 181 19.29 -14.64 13.43
N GLU A 182 19.59 -15.77 14.07
CA GLU A 182 20.88 -16.02 14.76
C GLU A 182 21.75 -16.92 13.89
#